data_AF-W7Z126-F1
#
_entry.id   AF-W7Z126-F1
#
_cell.length_a   1.000
_cell.length_b   1.000
_cell.length_c   1.000
_cell.angle_alpha   90.00
_cell.angle_beta   90.00
_cell.angle_gamma   90.00
#
_symmetry.space_group_name_H-M   'P 1'
#
loop_
_entity.id
_entity.type
_entity.pdbx_description
1 polymer ?
#
loop_
_entity_poly.entity_id
_entity_poly.type
_entity_poly.pdbx_seq_one_letter_code
_entity_poly.pdbx_strand_id
1 'polypeptide(L)' 'MIPRISRIISIRRKKNQWIWIVNTTYGDVTFWMDHLHENVSEINECCFIVTDREGRRYEIPDIGTLDPHSRSEWNKVK' A
#
# COMPACT_ATOMS: atom_id res chain seq x y z
N MET A 1 15.02 5.67 -6.59
CA MET A 1 14.31 6.19 -5.40
C MET A 1 12.96 5.50 -5.34
N ILE A 2 12.56 4.96 -4.18
CA ILE A 2 11.28 4.25 -4.03
C ILE A 2 10.21 5.29 -3.66
N PRO A 3 9.06 5.38 -4.37
CA PRO A 3 7.97 6.27 -3.98
C PRO A 3 7.43 5.93 -2.59
N ARG A 4 7.19 6.95 -1.76
CA ARG A 4 6.61 6.77 -0.43
C ARG A 4 5.13 7.11 -0.44
N ILE A 5 4.30 6.22 0.09
CA ILE A 5 2.86 6.39 0.25
C ILE A 5 2.63 7.36 1.42
N SER A 6 2.04 8.50 1.10
CA SER A 6 1.66 9.54 2.07
C SER A 6 0.22 9.37 2.55
N ARG A 7 -0.65 8.73 1.73
CA ARG A 7 -2.05 8.47 2.04
C ARG A 7 -2.57 7.25 1.29
N ILE A 8 -3.35 6.42 1.97
CA ILE A 8 -4.11 5.33 1.37
C ILE A 8 -5.54 5.84 1.16
N ILE A 9 -5.92 6.07 -0.11
CA ILE A 9 -7.24 6.58 -0.47
C ILE A 9 -8.25 5.43 -0.43
N SER A 10 -7.90 4.27 -0.98
CA SER A 10 -8.75 3.09 -0.92
C SER A 10 -8.00 1.79 -1.18
N ILE A 11 -8.39 0.73 -0.46
CA ILE A 11 -7.98 -0.64 -0.73
C ILE A 11 -9.23 -1.49 -0.88
N ARG A 12 -9.39 -2.13 -2.05
CA ARG A 12 -10.59 -2.92 -2.37
C ARG A 12 -10.22 -4.22 -3.06
N ARG A 13 -10.92 -5.30 -2.73
CA ARG A 13 -10.80 -6.58 -3.41
C ARG A 13 -11.82 -6.66 -4.56
N LYS A 14 -11.35 -6.97 -5.76
CA LYS A 14 -12.18 -7.28 -6.94
C LYS A 14 -11.80 -8.67 -7.45
N LYS A 15 -12.70 -9.64 -7.27
CA LYS A 15 -12.43 -11.07 -7.53
C LYS A 15 -11.19 -11.53 -6.75
N ASN A 16 -10.11 -11.85 -7.46
CA ASN A 16 -8.83 -12.32 -6.90
C ASN A 16 -7.73 -11.24 -6.95
N GLN A 17 -8.09 -9.97 -7.06
CA GLN A 17 -7.13 -8.87 -7.16
C GLN A 17 -7.45 -7.80 -6.12
N TRP A 18 -6.41 -7.23 -5.56
CA TRP A 18 -6.43 -6.06 -4.70
C TRP A 18 -6.11 -4.83 -5.50
N ILE A 19 -7.00 -3.85 -5.43
CA ILE A 19 -6.88 -2.56 -6.08
C ILE A 19 -6.57 -1.54 -5.01
N TRP A 20 -5.43 -0.88 -5.16
CA TRP A 20 -4.94 0.15 -4.27
C TRP A 20 -4.99 1.48 -4.99
N ILE A 21 -5.56 2.48 -4.33
CA ILE A 21 -5.53 3.88 -4.74
C ILE A 21 -4.82 4.61 -3.61
N VAL A 22 -3.68 5.22 -3.93
CA VAL A 22 -2.80 5.86 -2.94
C VAL A 22 -2.29 7.19 -3.47
N ASN A 23 -1.98 8.10 -2.55
CA ASN A 23 -1.13 9.25 -2.86
C ASN A 23 0.32 8.90 -2.47
N THR A 24 1.25 9.23 -3.35
CA THR A 24 2.68 9.06 -3.12
C THR A 24 3.39 10.40 -3.15
N THR A 25 4.68 10.40 -2.82
CA THR A 25 5.58 11.55 -3.02
C THR A 25 5.60 12.10 -4.45
N TYR A 26 5.17 11.31 -5.44
CA TYR A 26 5.11 11.70 -6.85
C TYR A 26 3.68 11.91 -7.37
N GLY A 27 2.69 11.93 -6.47
CA GLY A 27 1.28 12.07 -6.81
C GLY A 27 0.49 10.78 -6.69
N ASP A 28 -0.73 10.80 -7.23
CA ASP A 28 -1.68 9.71 -7.10
C ASP A 28 -1.32 8.52 -7.99
N VAL A 29 -1.41 7.32 -7.41
CA VAL A 29 -1.12 6.07 -8.09
C VAL A 29 -2.23 5.07 -7.83
N THR A 30 -2.65 4.39 -8.89
CA THR A 30 -3.49 3.19 -8.80
C THR A 30 -2.67 1.99 -9.21
N PHE A 31 -2.66 0.95 -8.37
CA PHE A 31 -1.96 -0.29 -8.66
C PHE A 31 -2.74 -1.52 -8.23
N TRP A 32 -2.34 -2.67 -8.78
CA TRP A 32 -3.01 -3.95 -8.62
C TRP A 32 -2.05 -4.99 -8.07
N MET A 33 -2.52 -5.79 -7.12
CA MET A 33 -1.79 -6.90 -6.52
C MET A 33 -2.68 -8.13 -6.54
N ASP A 34 -2.14 -9.30 -6.87
CA ASP A 34 -2.94 -10.54 -6.87
C ASP A 34 -2.99 -11.15 -5.45
N HIS A 35 -1.86 -11.18 -4.74
CA HIS A 35 -1.74 -11.76 -3.39
C HIS A 35 -1.13 -10.76 -2.41
N LEU A 36 -1.84 -10.34 -1.36
CA LEU A 36 -1.33 -9.36 -0.39
C LEU A 36 -0.08 -9.86 0.35
N HIS A 37 -0.14 -11.08 0.89
CA HIS A 37 0.86 -11.62 1.80
C HIS A 37 2.23 -11.84 1.13
N GLU A 38 2.22 -12.09 -0.18
CA GLU A 38 3.44 -12.30 -0.97
C GLU A 38 4.05 -10.97 -1.42
N ASN A 39 3.25 -9.92 -1.46
CA ASN A 39 3.64 -8.65 -2.06
C ASN A 39 3.75 -7.50 -1.05
N VAL A 40 3.44 -7.73 0.21
CA VAL A 40 3.69 -6.82 1.34
C VAL A 40 4.85 -7.40 2.14
N SER A 41 5.98 -6.71 2.19
CA SER A 41 7.15 -7.09 2.98
C SER A 41 7.38 -6.09 4.09
N GLU A 42 7.41 -6.55 5.34
CA GLU A 42 7.81 -5.75 6.49
C GLU A 42 9.34 -5.63 6.50
N ILE A 43 9.86 -4.39 6.42
CA ILE A 43 11.31 -4.14 6.50
C ILE A 43 11.74 -3.96 7.95
N ASN A 44 10.90 -3.31 8.75
CA ASN A 44 11.07 -3.10 10.18
C ASN A 44 9.66 -2.92 10.81
N GLU A 45 9.59 -2.82 12.14
CA GLU A 45 8.32 -2.79 12.91
C GLU A 45 7.29 -1.73 12.45
N CYS A 46 7.72 -0.74 11.66
CA CYS A 46 6.87 0.35 11.20
C CYS A 46 6.83 0.52 9.68
N CYS A 47 7.75 -0.04 8.88
CA CYS A 47 7.86 0.23 7.45
C CYS A 47 7.58 -1.02 6.61
N PHE A 48 6.67 -0.88 5.66
CA PHE A 48 6.31 -1.93 4.72
C PHE A 48 6.71 -1.54 3.29
N ILE A 49 7.13 -2.50 2.49
CA ILE A 49 7.23 -2.37 1.04
C ILE A 49 6.08 -3.15 0.41
N VAL A 50 5.31 -2.48 -0.43
CA VAL A 50 4.35 -3.11 -1.32
C VAL A 50 4.89 -3.18 -2.73
N THR A 51 4.79 -4.35 -3.35
CA THR A 51 5.17 -4.58 -4.74
C THR A 51 3.93 -4.89 -5.56
N ASP A 52 3.68 -4.16 -6.64
CA ASP A 52 2.56 -4.47 -7.52
C ASP A 52 2.90 -5.57 -8.55
N ARG A 53 1.90 -6.01 -9.32
CA ARG A 53 2.08 -7.04 -10.35
C ARG A 53 3.09 -6.68 -11.45
N GLU A 54 3.37 -5.40 -11.65
CA GLU A 54 4.34 -4.91 -12.63
C GLU A 54 5.76 -4.80 -12.02
N GLY A 55 5.93 -5.23 -10.76
CA GLY A 55 7.19 -5.14 -10.02
C GLY A 55 7.49 -3.75 -9.46
N ARG A 56 6.55 -2.80 -9.54
CA ARG A 56 6.74 -1.45 -8.97
C ARG A 56 6.63 -1.52 -7.45
N ARG A 57 7.60 -0.93 -6.77
CA ARG A 57 7.69 -0.92 -5.30
C ARG A 57 7.27 0.42 -4.75
N TYR A 58 6.53 0.40 -3.65
CA TYR A 58 6.18 1.59 -2.88
C TYR A 58 6.46 1.34 -1.41
N GLU A 59 6.97 2.36 -0.74
CA GLU A 59 7.18 2.35 0.69
C GLU A 59 5.93 2.84 1.40
N ILE A 60 5.43 2.06 2.35
CA ILE A 60 4.44 2.49 3.33
C ILE A 60 5.24 2.76 4.62
N PRO A 61 5.33 4.03 5.04
CA PRO A 61 5.99 4.37 6.30
C PRO A 61 5.16 3.90 7.49
N ASP A 62 5.63 4.23 8.70
CA ASP A 62 4.88 3.98 9.94
C ASP A 62 3.38 4.20 9.78
N ILE A 63 2.63 3.09 9.81
CA ILE A 63 1.17 3.08 9.69
C ILE A 63 0.54 3.99 10.77
N GLY A 64 1.17 4.11 11.94
CA GLY A 64 0.75 5.02 13.00
C GLY A 64 0.78 6.49 12.59
N THR A 65 1.67 6.86 11.66
CA THR A 65 1.81 8.23 11.14
C THR A 65 0.84 8.57 10.02
N LEU A 66 0.19 7.57 9.41
CA LEU A 66 -0.84 7.80 8.39
C LEU A 66 -2.13 8.33 9.04
N ASP A 67 -2.94 9.03 8.25
CA ASP A 67 -4.23 9.55 8.72
C ASP A 67 -5.22 8.43 9.11
N PRO A 68 -6.26 8.72 9.91
CA PRO A 68 -7.20 7.71 10.38
C PRO A 68 -7.89 6.90 9.27
N HIS A 69 -8.16 7.52 8.12
CA HIS A 69 -8.78 6.83 6.98
C HIS A 69 -7.80 5.84 6.36
N SER A 70 -6.55 6.27 6.14
CA SER A 70 -5.50 5.39 5.64
C SER A 70 -5.29 4.16 6.52
N ARG A 71 -5.29 4.32 7.86
CA ARG A 71 -5.19 3.22 8.81
C ARG A 71 -6.39 2.28 8.75
N SER A 72 -7.59 2.84 8.58
CA SER A 72 -8.82 2.06 8.40
C SER A 72 -8.78 1.19 7.13
N GLU A 73 -8.30 1.75 6.01
CA GLU A 73 -8.11 0.98 4.77
C GLU A 73 -7.05 -0.12 4.95
N TRP A 74 -5.93 0.17 5.60
CA TRP A 74 -4.86 -0.81 5.87
C TRP A 74 -5.34 -1.98 6.74
N ASN A 75 -6.20 -1.74 7.73
CA ASN A 75 -6.77 -2.81 8.57
C ASN A 75 -7.63 -3.81 7.79
N LYS A 76 -8.04 -3.52 6.55
CA LYS A 76 -8.78 -4.47 5.69
C LYS A 76 -7.89 -5.54 5.09
N VAL A 77 -6.57 -5.33 5.10
CA VAL A 77 -5.58 -6.18 4.44
C VAL A 77 -4.55 -6.78 5.40
N LYS A 78 -4.64 -6.43 6.68
CA LYS A 78 -3.88 -7.04 7.78
C LYS A 78 -4.46 -8.41 8.14
#